data_AF-A0A7C1PE04-F1
#
_entry.id   AF-A0A7C1PE04-F1
#
_cell.length_a   1.000
_cell.length_b   1.000
_cell.length_c   1.000
_cell.angle_alpha   90.00
_cell.angle_beta   90.00
_cell.angle_gamma   90.00
#
_symmetry.space_group_name_H-M   'P 1'
#
loop_
_entity.id
_entity.type
_entity.pdbx_description
1 polymer ?
#
loop_
_entity_poly.entity_id
_entity_poly.type
_entity_poly.pdbx_seq_one_letter_code
_entity_poly.pdbx_strand_id
1 'polypeptide(L)' 'MYLDWLASLLELLGIWVVGNKDRRGFLVFICCGLCWITYVLVSGSTYGLLLVVVPALFLNLGNFIKWGVKNDKH' A
#
# COMPACT_ATOMS: atom_id res chain seq x y z
N MET A 1 -18.53 -3.84 -3.88
CA MET A 1 -19.15 -2.53 -4.17
C MET A 1 -18.79 -1.47 -3.13
N TYR A 2 -18.53 -1.80 -1.84
CA TYR A 2 -18.01 -0.81 -0.87
C TYR A 2 -16.49 -0.95 -0.62
N LEU A 3 -15.93 -2.14 -0.78
CA LEU A 3 -14.51 -2.41 -0.52
C LEU A 3 -13.59 -1.78 -1.56
N ASP A 4 -14.04 -1.72 -2.81
CA ASP A 4 -13.36 -1.08 -3.94
C ASP A 4 -13.18 0.44 -3.74
N TRP A 5 -14.21 1.11 -3.22
CA TRP A 5 -14.14 2.53 -2.87
C TRP A 5 -13.24 2.78 -1.66
N LEU A 6 -13.35 1.93 -0.62
CA LEU A 6 -12.51 2.03 0.57
C LEU A 6 -11.03 1.81 0.24
N ALA A 7 -10.72 0.81 -0.58
CA ALA A 7 -9.35 0.51 -1.03
C ALA A 7 -8.75 1.67 -1.83
N SER A 8 -9.51 2.25 -2.77
CA SER A 8 -9.06 3.39 -3.57
C SER A 8 -8.77 4.63 -2.71
N LEU A 9 -9.59 4.87 -1.67
CA LEU A 9 -9.43 6.00 -0.76
C LEU A 9 -8.21 5.79 0.17
N LEU A 10 -7.98 4.56 0.64
CA LEU A 10 -6.76 4.17 1.37
C LEU A 10 -5.52 4.29 0.49
N GLU A 11 -5.61 3.95 -0.79
CA GLU A 11 -4.49 4.07 -1.74
C GLU A 11 -4.10 5.53 -1.94
N LEU A 12 -5.09 6.41 -2.15
CA LEU A 12 -4.88 7.84 -2.29
C LEU A 12 -4.24 8.43 -1.02
N LEU A 13 -4.75 8.06 0.16
CA LEU A 13 -4.19 8.48 1.45
C LEU A 13 -2.76 7.95 1.63
N GLY A 14 -2.49 6.71 1.24
CA GLY A 14 -1.16 6.11 1.28
C GLY A 14 -0.16 6.91 0.44
N ILE A 15 -0.52 7.23 -0.81
CA ILE A 15 0.31 8.04 -1.70
C ILE A 15 0.53 9.45 -1.13
N TRP A 16 -0.51 10.06 -0.57
CA TRP A 16 -0.43 11.40 0.01
C TRP A 16 0.51 11.44 1.22
N VAL A 17 0.41 10.48 2.13
CA VAL A 17 1.30 10.38 3.31
C VAL A 17 2.73 10.02 2.92
N VAL A 18 2.92 9.17 1.90
CA VAL A 18 4.26 8.92 1.31
C VAL A 18 4.85 10.21 0.72
N GLY A 19 4.03 10.99 0.01
CA GLY A 19 4.41 12.30 -0.53
C GLY A 19 4.79 13.32 0.55
N ASN A 20 4.14 13.26 1.71
CA ASN A 20 4.44 14.09 2.88
C ASN A 20 5.76 13.69 3.58
N LYS A 21 6.52 12.71 3.06
CA LYS A 21 7.71 12.16 3.72
C LYS A 21 7.38 11.70 5.14
N ASP A 22 6.33 10.88 5.28
CA ASP A 22 5.98 10.26 6.55
C ASP A 22 6.14 8.75 6.50
N ARG A 23 6.87 8.18 7.48
CA ARG A 23 7.05 6.72 7.65
C ARG A 23 5.71 5.97 7.75
N ARG A 24 4.66 6.67 8.20
CA ARG A 24 3.31 6.13 8.35
C ARG A 24 2.66 5.79 7.00
N GLY A 25 3.11 6.40 5.90
CA GLY A 25 2.59 6.15 4.56
C GLY A 25 2.80 4.71 4.10
N PHE A 26 3.90 4.09 4.51
CA PHE A 26 4.19 2.68 4.21
C PHE A 26 3.24 1.72 4.92
N LEU A 27 2.86 2.01 6.17
CA LEU A 27 1.86 1.23 6.92
C LEU A 27 0.49 1.32 6.25
N VAL A 28 0.10 2.52 5.80
CA VAL A 28 -1.15 2.73 5.05
C VAL A 28 -1.13 1.95 3.74
N PHE A 29 0.00 1.93 3.03
CA PHE A 29 0.16 1.14 1.81
C PHE A 29 0.05 -0.38 2.04
N ILE A 30 0.56 -0.89 3.16
CA ILE A 30 0.40 -2.30 3.54
C ILE A 30 -1.07 -2.63 3.82
N CYS A 31 -1.77 -1.79 4.58
CA CYS A 31 -3.20 -1.93 4.82
C CYS A 31 -4.03 -1.85 3.52
N CYS A 32 -3.64 -0.97 2.60
CA CYS A 32 -4.25 -0.86 1.27
C CYS A 32 -4.08 -2.15 0.46
N GLY A 33 -2.86 -2.69 0.40
CA GLY A 33 -2.58 -3.96 -0.27
C GLY A 33 -3.41 -5.13 0.29
N LEU A 34 -3.59 -5.19 1.62
CA LEU A 34 -4.46 -6.18 2.26
C LEU A 34 -5.94 -6.00 1.89
N CYS A 35 -6.43 -4.76 1.80
CA CYS A 35 -7.78 -4.47 1.34
C CYS A 35 -7.99 -4.91 -0.11
N TRP A 36 -7.02 -4.64 -0.98
CA TRP A 36 -7.06 -5.07 -2.38
C TRP A 36 -7.01 -6.59 -2.53
N ILE A 37 -6.16 -7.30 -1.77
CA ILE A 37 -6.11 -8.76 -1.77
C ILE A 37 -7.46 -9.34 -1.33
N THR A 38 -8.03 -8.80 -0.25
CA THR A 38 -9.34 -9.23 0.26
C THR A 38 -10.43 -8.99 -0.78
N TYR A 39 -10.42 -7.83 -1.45
CA TYR A 39 -11.33 -7.51 -2.54
C TYR A 39 -11.20 -8.50 -3.71
N VAL A 40 -9.99 -8.83 -4.14
CA VAL A 40 -9.78 -9.77 -5.25
C VAL A 40 -10.26 -11.17 -4.87
N LEU A 41 -10.02 -11.63 -3.64
CA LEU A 41 -10.50 -12.93 -3.16
C LEU A 41 -12.03 -13.00 -3.09
N VAL A 42 -12.71 -11.90 -2.73
CA VAL A 42 -14.17 -11.84 -2.61
C VAL A 42 -14.85 -11.62 -3.98
N SER A 43 -14.29 -10.77 -4.84
CA SER A 43 -14.86 -10.47 -6.15
C SER A 43 -14.48 -11.49 -7.23
N GLY A 44 -13.41 -12.27 -7.04
CA GLY A 44 -13.05 -13.43 -7.88
C GLY A 44 -12.75 -13.13 -9.36
N SER A 45 -12.81 -11.88 -9.81
CA SER A 45 -12.76 -11.50 -11.22
C SER A 45 -11.54 -10.65 -11.59
N THR A 46 -10.71 -10.27 -10.61
CA THR A 46 -9.67 -9.23 -10.78
C THR A 46 -8.28 -9.72 -10.36
N TYR A 47 -7.90 -10.94 -10.75
CA TYR A 47 -6.58 -11.52 -10.42
C TYR A 47 -5.39 -10.70 -10.92
N GLY A 48 -5.56 -9.90 -11.98
CA GLY A 48 -4.50 -9.01 -12.49
C GLY A 48 -4.07 -7.92 -11.50
N LEU A 49 -4.92 -7.58 -10.52
CA LEU A 49 -4.60 -6.59 -9.49
C LEU A 49 -3.60 -7.14 -8.46
N LEU A 50 -3.62 -8.45 -8.22
CA LEU A 50 -2.66 -9.14 -7.35
C LEU A 50 -1.23 -9.04 -7.88
N LEU A 51 -1.06 -9.07 -9.21
CA LEU A 51 0.23 -8.86 -9.88
C LEU A 51 0.82 -7.47 -9.63
N VAL A 52 -0.01 -6.47 -9.33
CA VAL A 52 0.43 -5.11 -9.02
C VAL A 52 0.64 -4.95 -7.51
N VAL A 53 -0.31 -5.43 -6.70
CA VAL A 53 -0.31 -5.28 -5.24
C VAL A 53 0.87 -6.00 -4.58
N VAL A 54 1.24 -7.20 -5.06
CA VAL A 54 2.35 -7.97 -4.50
C VAL A 54 3.69 -7.24 -4.64
N PRO A 55 4.16 -6.85 -5.84
CA PRO A 55 5.39 -6.08 -5.96
C PRO A 55 5.29 -4.70 -5.30
N ALA A 56 4.12 -4.05 -5.31
CA ALA A 56 3.92 -2.79 -4.59
C ALA A 56 4.13 -2.94 -3.08
N LEU A 57 3.69 -4.05 -2.47
CA LEU A 57 3.97 -4.37 -1.07
C LEU A 57 5.47 -4.53 -0.81
N PHE A 58 6.18 -5.28 -1.66
CA PHE A 58 7.64 -5.45 -1.53
C PHE A 58 8.39 -4.12 -1.68
N LEU A 59 7.99 -3.29 -2.65
CA LEU A 59 8.57 -1.95 -2.84
C LEU A 59 8.32 -1.04 -1.63
N ASN A 60 7.11 -1.05 -1.07
CA ASN A 60 6.80 -0.28 0.13
C ASN A 60 7.57 -0.77 1.35
N LEU A 61 7.73 -2.08 1.51
CA LEU A 61 8.53 -2.66 2.59
C LEU A 61 10.01 -2.29 2.46
N GLY A 62 10.56 -2.38 1.25
CA GLY A 62 11.94 -1.96 0.96
C GLY A 62 12.15 -0.47 1.20
N ASN A 63 11.22 0.38 0.75
CA ASN A 63 11.28 1.82 1.00
C ASN A 63 11.17 2.15 2.49
N PHE A 64 10.31 1.46 3.25
CA PHE A 64 10.20 1.64 4.71
C PHE A 64 11.53 1.36 5.43
N ILE A 65 12.21 0.27 5.08
CA ILE A 65 13.52 -0.08 5.64
C ILE A 65 14.56 0.97 5.25
N LYS A 66 14.61 1.37 3.97
CA LYS A 66 15.55 2.37 3.46
C LYS A 66 15.31 3.76 4.09
N TRP A 67 14.07 4.07 4.42
CA TRP A 67 13.69 5.28 5.15
C TRP A 67 14.16 5.28 6.60
N GLY A 68 14.04 4.15 7.30
CA GLY A 68 14.58 4.01 8.66
C GLY A 68 16.08 4.29 8.71
N VAL A 69 16.84 3.79 7.73
CA VAL A 69 18.28 4.05 7.60
C VAL A 69 18.60 5.51 7.29
N LYS A 70 17.71 6.24 6.62
CA LYS A 70 17.94 7.65 6.25
C LYS A 70 17.68 8.63 7.41
N ASN A 71 16.81 8.27 8.35
CA ASN A 71 16.56 9.05 9.56
C ASN A 71 17.63 8.87 10.65
N ASP A 72 18.43 7.80 10.56
CA ASP A 72 19.53 7.50 11.51
C ASP A 72 20.85 8.23 11.15
N LYS A 73 20.91 8.88 9.98
CA LYS A 73 22.10 9.62 9.52
C LYS A 73 22.04 11.13 9.80
N HIS A 74 21.23 11.56 10.76
CA HIS A 74 21.18 12.97 11.16
C HIS A 74 21.23 13.11 12.68
#